data_AF-A0A2W1BAA0-F1
#
_entry.id   AF-A0A2W1BAA0-F1
#
_cell.length_a   1.000
_cell.length_b   1.000
_cell.length_c   1.000
_cell.angle_alpha   90.00
_cell.angle_beta   90.00
_cell.angle_gamma   90.00
#
_symmetry.space_group_name_H-M   'P 1'
#
loop_
_entity.id
_entity.type
_entity.pdbx_description
1 polymer ?
#
loop_
_entity_poly.entity_id
_entity_poly.type
_entity_poly.pdbx_seq_one_letter_code
_entity_poly.pdbx_strand_id
1 'polypeptide(L)'
;MLLMLNLYYVFCYRLWSALQFLYCIPVGDTQFTVEELFGEGLHWAGCTIIALLGQQRRFEALDFCYHILKVQRVDGKDELVKGIPLKRMVDRIRRFQVLNSQIFGVLARHLAADDERAGVEHVRCFPPPAAPHTA
;
A
#
# COMPACT_ATOMS: atom_id res chain seq x y z
N MET A 1 18.01 17.98 8.60
CA MET A 1 17.89 16.60 9.13
C MET A 1 16.44 16.12 9.24
N LEU A 2 15.53 16.87 9.90
CA LEU A 2 14.09 16.52 10.02
C LEU A 2 13.31 16.42 8.70
N LEU A 3 13.63 17.26 7.71
CA LEU A 3 13.07 17.18 6.35
C LEU A 3 13.52 15.92 5.60
N MET A 4 14.77 15.48 5.78
CA MET A 4 15.23 14.21 5.21
C MET A 4 14.58 13.02 5.91
N LEU A 5 14.46 13.02 7.24
CA LEU A 5 13.72 11.99 7.97
C LEU A 5 12.24 11.93 7.54
N ASN A 6 11.59 13.07 7.32
CA ASN A 6 10.23 13.10 6.76
C ASN A 6 10.18 12.57 5.33
N LEU A 7 11.17 12.85 4.48
CA LEU A 7 11.24 12.32 3.12
C LEU A 7 11.41 10.79 3.12
N TYR A 8 12.29 10.27 3.98
CA TYR A 8 12.53 8.84 4.15
C TYR A 8 11.31 8.11 4.73
N TYR A 9 10.66 8.69 5.76
CA TYR A 9 9.44 8.12 6.30
C TYR A 9 8.31 8.13 5.26
N VAL A 10 8.05 9.26 4.58
CA VAL A 10 6.88 9.40 3.68
C VAL A 10 6.99 8.55 2.41
N PHE A 11 8.17 8.13 1.99
CA PHE A 11 8.34 7.45 0.70
C PHE A 11 8.19 5.94 0.75
N CYS A 12 8.31 5.28 1.91
CA CYS A 12 8.33 3.82 1.98
C CYS A 12 7.09 3.16 1.36
N TYR A 13 5.89 3.63 1.69
CA TYR A 13 4.66 3.09 1.09
C TYR A 13 4.51 3.41 -0.40
N ARG A 14 5.08 4.54 -0.87
CA ARG A 14 5.07 4.92 -2.29
C ARG A 14 6.04 4.06 -3.10
N LEU A 15 7.23 3.83 -2.57
CA LEU A 15 8.20 2.90 -3.14
C LEU A 15 7.61 1.49 -3.20
N TRP A 16 6.98 1.03 -2.12
CA TRP A 16 6.31 -0.27 -2.08
C TRP A 16 5.20 -0.36 -3.13
N SER A 17 4.41 0.69 -3.31
CA SER A 17 3.37 0.75 -4.35
C SER A 17 3.96 0.65 -5.77
N ALA A 18 5.11 1.28 -6.02
CA ALA A 18 5.80 1.18 -7.30
C ALA A 18 6.37 -0.24 -7.54
N LEU A 19 6.92 -0.88 -6.49
CA LEU A 19 7.33 -2.27 -6.56
C LEU A 19 6.13 -3.20 -6.81
N GLN A 20 5.00 -2.94 -6.14
CA GLN A 20 3.74 -3.64 -6.35
C GLN A 20 3.24 -3.53 -7.78
N PHE A 21 3.34 -2.36 -8.36
CA PHE A 21 3.06 -2.18 -9.77
C PHE A 21 3.93 -3.08 -10.64
N LEU A 22 5.23 -3.15 -10.40
CA LEU A 22 6.15 -3.96 -11.19
C LEU A 22 5.85 -5.47 -11.10
N TYR A 23 5.68 -6.02 -9.89
CA TYR A 23 5.44 -7.46 -9.73
C TYR A 23 4.01 -7.91 -10.09
N CYS A 24 3.07 -6.97 -10.17
CA CYS A 24 1.73 -7.23 -10.70
C CYS A 24 1.71 -7.34 -12.23
N ILE A 25 2.74 -6.88 -12.93
CA ILE A 25 2.83 -7.03 -14.39
C ILE A 25 2.92 -8.53 -14.71
N PRO A 26 1.99 -9.07 -15.50
CA PRO A 26 2.03 -10.46 -15.93
C PRO A 26 3.28 -10.70 -16.79
N VAL A 27 4.04 -11.71 -16.42
CA VAL A 27 5.21 -12.20 -17.17
C VAL A 27 4.79 -13.29 -18.18
N GLY A 28 5.65 -13.55 -19.17
CA GLY A 28 5.42 -14.63 -20.14
C GLY A 28 5.63 -16.01 -19.54
N ASP A 29 5.14 -17.05 -20.22
CA ASP A 29 5.10 -18.43 -19.71
C ASP A 29 6.48 -19.05 -19.42
N THR A 30 7.57 -18.45 -19.93
CA THR A 30 8.95 -18.89 -19.72
C THR A 30 9.69 -18.15 -18.60
N GLN A 31 9.02 -17.20 -17.93
CA GLN A 31 9.61 -16.35 -16.90
C GLN A 31 9.01 -16.67 -15.53
N PHE A 32 9.85 -16.69 -14.51
CA PHE A 32 9.40 -16.87 -13.13
C PHE A 32 8.69 -15.63 -12.62
N THR A 33 7.58 -15.86 -11.94
CA THR A 33 6.86 -14.84 -11.17
C THR A 33 7.60 -14.53 -9.86
N VAL A 34 7.29 -13.37 -9.28
CA VAL A 34 7.87 -12.96 -7.98
C VAL A 34 7.46 -13.91 -6.86
N GLU A 35 6.24 -14.45 -6.93
CA GLU A 35 5.73 -15.46 -6.01
C GLU A 35 6.52 -16.76 -6.07
N GLU A 36 6.97 -17.18 -7.26
CA GLU A 36 7.80 -18.39 -7.42
C GLU A 36 9.22 -18.17 -6.90
N LEU A 37 9.77 -16.96 -7.03
CA LEU A 37 11.14 -16.64 -6.62
C LEU A 37 11.26 -16.36 -5.12
N PHE A 38 10.29 -15.64 -4.54
CA PHE A 38 10.38 -15.10 -3.17
C PHE A 38 9.24 -15.54 -2.25
N GLY A 39 8.23 -16.26 -2.78
CA GLY A 39 7.04 -16.65 -2.03
C GLY A 39 6.27 -15.46 -1.46
N GLU A 40 5.69 -15.66 -0.28
CA GLU A 40 5.00 -14.60 0.46
C GLU A 40 5.96 -13.72 1.28
N GLY A 41 7.21 -14.15 1.48
CA GLY A 41 8.17 -13.49 2.35
C GLY A 41 8.43 -12.03 1.95
N LEU A 42 8.45 -11.75 0.64
CA LEU A 42 8.56 -10.39 0.13
C LEU A 42 7.40 -9.49 0.61
N HIS A 43 6.17 -9.99 0.53
CA HIS A 43 4.97 -9.26 0.97
C HIS A 43 4.96 -9.06 2.48
N TRP A 44 5.35 -10.09 3.25
CA TRP A 44 5.54 -9.98 4.69
C TRP A 44 6.53 -8.88 5.05
N ALA A 45 7.68 -8.81 4.37
CA ALA A 45 8.69 -7.78 4.62
C ALA A 45 8.15 -6.37 4.32
N GLY A 46 7.57 -6.15 3.15
CA GLY A 46 7.04 -4.84 2.75
C GLY A 46 5.89 -4.37 3.65
N CYS A 47 4.92 -5.25 3.93
CA CYS A 47 3.80 -4.92 4.81
C CYS A 47 4.27 -4.68 6.26
N THR A 48 5.27 -5.42 6.74
CA THR A 48 5.85 -5.18 8.08
C THR A 48 6.45 -3.80 8.18
N ILE A 49 7.25 -3.37 7.20
CA ILE A 49 7.82 -2.02 7.17
C ILE A 49 6.71 -0.96 7.16
N ILE A 50 5.69 -1.12 6.31
CA ILE A 50 4.56 -0.17 6.24
C ILE A 50 3.78 -0.11 7.55
N ALA A 51 3.56 -1.26 8.20
CA ALA A 51 2.82 -1.35 9.46
C ALA A 51 3.60 -0.68 10.60
N LEU A 52 4.90 -0.98 10.74
CA LEU A 52 5.76 -0.40 11.79
C LEU A 52 5.91 1.12 11.67
N LEU A 53 5.82 1.67 10.46
CA LEU A 53 5.84 3.12 10.24
C LEU A 53 4.46 3.78 10.41
N GLY A 54 3.41 3.02 10.73
CA GLY A 54 2.03 3.52 10.87
C GLY A 54 1.41 4.00 9.54
N GLN A 55 1.86 3.47 8.40
CA GLN A 55 1.53 3.99 7.07
C GLN A 55 0.47 3.19 6.32
N GLN A 56 -0.05 2.11 6.92
CA GLN A 56 -1.02 1.21 6.28
C GLN A 56 -2.21 1.96 5.65
N ARG A 57 -2.88 2.85 6.40
CA ARG A 57 -4.06 3.58 5.88
C ARG A 57 -3.72 4.46 4.68
N ARG A 58 -2.53 5.05 4.66
CA ARG A 58 -2.05 5.87 3.52
C ARG A 58 -1.74 4.99 2.32
N PHE A 59 -1.12 3.83 2.55
CA PHE A 59 -0.85 2.84 1.52
C PHE A 59 -2.15 2.37 0.85
N GLU A 60 -3.12 1.88 1.63
CA GLU A 60 -4.40 1.38 1.11
C GLU A 60 -5.17 2.43 0.29
N ALA A 61 -5.07 3.71 0.67
CA ALA A 61 -5.74 4.80 -0.02
C ALA A 61 -5.02 5.26 -1.30
N LEU A 62 -3.68 5.20 -1.34
CA LEU A 62 -2.85 5.84 -2.37
C LEU A 62 -2.05 4.86 -3.24
N ASP A 63 -2.24 3.55 -3.05
CA ASP A 63 -1.59 2.53 -3.85
C ASP A 63 -2.05 2.56 -5.32
N PHE A 64 -1.09 2.58 -6.25
CA PHE A 64 -1.35 2.65 -7.69
C PHE A 64 -2.12 1.43 -8.19
N CYS A 65 -1.76 0.23 -7.75
CA CYS A 65 -2.43 -0.99 -8.17
C CYS A 65 -3.87 -1.05 -7.69
N TYR A 66 -4.13 -0.69 -6.43
CA TYR A 66 -5.47 -0.66 -5.88
C TYR A 66 -6.36 0.37 -6.59
N HIS A 67 -5.77 1.49 -7.01
CA HIS A 67 -6.46 2.46 -7.84
C HIS A 67 -6.81 1.88 -9.22
N ILE A 68 -5.86 1.25 -9.92
CA ILE A 68 -6.10 0.61 -11.23
C ILE A 68 -7.22 -0.44 -11.13
N LEU A 69 -7.18 -1.32 -10.12
CA LEU A 69 -8.21 -2.32 -9.88
C LEU A 69 -9.59 -1.67 -9.66
N LYS A 70 -9.65 -0.56 -8.92
CA LYS A 70 -10.90 0.16 -8.64
C LYS A 70 -11.48 0.79 -9.90
N VAL A 71 -10.65 1.43 -10.72
CA VAL A 71 -11.08 2.04 -11.99
C VAL A 71 -11.50 0.97 -12.98
N GLN A 72 -10.73 -0.10 -13.16
CA GLN A 72 -11.07 -1.19 -14.08
C GLN A 72 -12.39 -1.87 -13.69
N ARG A 73 -12.69 -2.01 -12.40
CA ARG A 73 -13.99 -2.56 -11.94
C ARG A 73 -15.20 -1.71 -12.34
N VAL A 74 -15.01 -0.40 -12.46
CA VAL A 74 -16.08 0.52 -12.87
C VAL A 74 -16.19 0.56 -14.39
N ASP A 75 -15.06 0.66 -15.08
CA ASP A 75 -15.02 0.80 -16.54
C ASP A 75 -15.27 -0.52 -17.28
N GLY A 76 -14.92 -1.66 -16.67
CA GLY A 76 -15.06 -3.00 -17.26
C GLY A 76 -14.15 -3.28 -18.45
N LYS A 77 -13.18 -2.39 -18.73
CA LYS A 77 -12.28 -2.50 -19.89
C LYS A 77 -11.22 -3.58 -19.70
N ASP A 78 -11.03 -4.39 -20.73
CA ASP A 78 -10.07 -5.49 -20.78
C ASP A 78 -9.16 -5.32 -22.02
N GLU A 79 -8.38 -4.25 -22.03
CA GLU A 79 -7.51 -3.87 -23.16
C GLU A 79 -6.07 -4.36 -22.99
N LEU A 80 -5.33 -4.37 -24.09
CA LEU A 80 -3.88 -4.60 -24.11
C LEU A 80 -3.16 -3.25 -24.06
N VAL A 81 -2.65 -2.86 -22.90
CA VAL A 81 -2.00 -1.55 -22.72
C VAL A 81 -0.49 -1.75 -22.69
N LYS A 82 0.24 -1.20 -23.69
CA LYS A 82 1.70 -1.37 -23.80
C LYS A 82 2.15 -2.84 -23.79
N GLY A 83 1.36 -3.73 -24.39
CA GLY A 83 1.62 -5.17 -24.38
C GLY A 83 1.24 -5.88 -23.08
N ILE A 84 0.69 -5.17 -22.09
CA ILE A 84 0.26 -5.74 -20.82
C ILE A 84 -1.25 -6.05 -20.89
N PRO A 85 -1.67 -7.32 -20.74
CA PRO A 85 -3.09 -7.66 -20.70
C PRO A 85 -3.71 -7.18 -19.38
N LEU A 86 -4.54 -6.12 -19.45
CA LEU A 86 -5.08 -5.43 -18.28
C LEU A 86 -5.84 -6.39 -17.36
N LYS A 87 -6.64 -7.30 -17.93
CA LYS A 87 -7.40 -8.31 -17.16
C LYS A 87 -6.51 -9.17 -16.27
N ARG A 88 -5.44 -9.73 -16.82
CA ARG A 88 -4.47 -10.54 -16.06
C ARG A 88 -3.77 -9.73 -14.97
N MET A 89 -3.45 -8.47 -15.27
CA MET A 89 -2.83 -7.58 -14.29
C MET A 89 -3.77 -7.29 -13.11
N VAL A 90 -5.04 -6.94 -13.36
CA VAL A 90 -6.00 -6.66 -12.27
C VAL A 90 -6.33 -7.90 -11.44
N ASP A 91 -6.35 -9.08 -12.05
CA ASP A 91 -6.51 -10.35 -11.33
C ASP A 91 -5.34 -10.59 -10.37
N ARG A 92 -4.10 -10.33 -10.81
CA ARG A 92 -2.90 -10.40 -9.96
C ARG A 92 -2.97 -9.37 -8.83
N ILE A 93 -3.30 -8.11 -9.14
CA ILE A 93 -3.47 -7.04 -8.15
C ILE A 93 -4.48 -7.45 -7.08
N ARG A 94 -5.61 -8.05 -7.47
CA ARG A 94 -6.64 -8.47 -6.51
C ARG A 94 -6.13 -9.56 -5.56
N ARG A 95 -5.33 -10.50 -6.05
CA ARG A 95 -4.73 -11.55 -5.20
C ARG A 95 -3.80 -10.94 -4.15
N PHE A 96 -2.88 -10.06 -4.57
CA PHE A 96 -1.98 -9.39 -3.62
C PHE A 96 -2.70 -8.42 -2.69
N GLN A 97 -3.78 -7.79 -3.14
CA GLN A 97 -4.62 -6.98 -2.26
C GLN A 97 -5.18 -7.80 -1.10
N VAL A 98 -5.68 -9.00 -1.38
CA VAL A 98 -6.19 -9.90 -0.34
C VAL A 98 -5.05 -10.37 0.58
N LEU A 99 -3.91 -10.77 0.03
CA LEU A 99 -2.74 -11.19 0.80
C LEU A 99 -2.25 -10.06 1.74
N ASN A 100 -2.05 -8.85 1.21
CA ASN A 100 -1.62 -7.71 2.02
C ASN A 100 -2.62 -7.41 3.14
N SER A 101 -3.93 -7.48 2.86
CA SER A 101 -4.97 -7.26 3.88
C SER A 101 -4.89 -8.30 5.01
N GLN A 102 -4.60 -9.56 4.68
CA GLN A 102 -4.39 -10.62 5.66
C GLN A 102 -3.14 -10.37 6.50
N ILE A 103 -2.02 -10.03 5.85
CA ILE A 103 -0.75 -9.73 6.53
C ILE A 103 -0.92 -8.54 7.47
N PHE A 104 -1.50 -7.42 7.02
CA PHE A 104 -1.77 -6.27 7.88
C PHE A 104 -2.68 -6.62 9.04
N GLY A 105 -3.70 -7.46 8.81
CA GLY A 105 -4.57 -7.96 9.87
C GLY A 105 -3.83 -8.75 10.95
N VAL A 106 -2.84 -9.56 10.56
CA VAL A 106 -1.99 -10.29 11.51
C VAL A 106 -1.06 -9.33 12.26
N LEU A 107 -0.35 -8.46 11.53
CA LEU A 107 0.57 -7.49 12.11
C LEU A 107 -0.12 -6.55 13.10
N ALA A 108 -1.30 -6.04 12.77
CA ALA A 108 -2.08 -5.16 13.64
C ALA A 108 -2.44 -5.84 14.96
N ARG A 109 -2.79 -7.13 14.95
CA ARG A 109 -3.09 -7.89 16.19
C ARG A 109 -1.86 -8.01 17.09
N HIS A 110 -0.68 -8.21 16.51
CA HIS A 110 0.55 -8.31 17.28
C HIS A 110 1.05 -6.96 17.79
N LEU A 111 0.86 -5.89 17.02
CA LEU A 111 1.28 -4.53 17.41
C LEU A 111 0.33 -3.91 18.44
N ALA A 112 -0.99 -4.15 18.33
CA ALA A 112 -1.97 -3.63 19.29
C ALA A 112 -1.77 -4.18 20.72
N ALA A 113 -1.27 -5.41 20.85
CA ALA A 113 -0.93 -6.00 22.14
C ALA A 113 0.19 -5.24 22.89
N ASP A 114 1.00 -4.46 22.18
CA ASP A 114 2.06 -3.64 22.76
C ASP A 114 1.57 -2.21 23.06
N ASP A 115 0.64 -1.69 22.26
CA ASP A 115 0.13 -0.31 22.36
C ASP A 115 -0.85 -0.12 23.54
N GLU A 116 -1.59 -1.16 23.94
CA GLU A 116 -2.40 -1.14 25.18
C GLU A 116 -1.56 -0.87 26.44
N ARG A 117 -0.24 -1.07 26.38
CA ARG A 117 0.69 -0.73 27.46
C ARG A 117 1.17 0.72 27.43
N ALA A 118 0.95 1.46 26.34
CA ALA A 118 1.57 2.76 26.06
C ALA A 118 0.68 3.99 26.34
N GLY A 119 -0.63 3.83 26.57
CA GLY A 119 -1.54 4.93 26.94
C GLY A 119 -2.20 5.66 25.75
N VAL A 120 -2.92 6.75 26.02
CA VAL A 120 -3.81 7.43 25.05
C VAL A 120 -3.02 8.14 23.93
N GLU A 121 -3.27 7.75 22.66
CA GLU A 121 -2.72 8.43 21.48
C GLU A 121 -3.19 9.89 21.38
N HIS A 122 -2.24 10.83 21.29
CA HIS A 122 -2.55 12.24 21.05
C HIS A 122 -2.89 12.47 19.57
N VAL A 123 -4.18 12.60 19.25
CA VAL A 123 -4.63 12.88 17.88
C VAL A 123 -4.37 14.34 17.52
N ARG A 124 -3.78 14.57 16.34
CA ARG A 124 -3.56 15.92 15.81
C ARG A 124 -4.89 16.60 15.48
N CYS A 125 -5.22 17.68 16.19
CA CYS A 125 -6.36 18.53 15.91
C CYS A 125 -6.05 19.59 14.84
N PHE A 126 -7.03 19.94 14.03
CA PHE A 126 -6.96 21.06 13.09
C PHE A 126 -7.98 22.13 13.52
N PRO A 127 -7.56 23.39 13.74
CA PRO A 127 -8.49 24.43 14.15
C PRO A 127 -9.47 24.77 13.01
N PRO A 128 -10.71 25.20 13.33
CA PRO A 128 -11.63 25.72 12.34
C PRO A 128 -11.09 27.03 11.71
N PRO A 129 -11.58 27.44 10.53
CA PRO A 129 -11.18 28.71 9.92
C PRO A 129 -11.40 29.88 10.88
N ALA A 130 -10.35 30.65 11.15
CA ALA A 130 -10.46 31.87 11.95
C ALA A 130 -10.90 33.03 11.06
N ALA A 131 -11.86 33.83 11.52
CA ALA A 131 -12.20 35.09 10.86
C ALA A 131 -11.00 36.04 10.92
N PRO A 132 -10.68 36.79 9.85
CA PRO A 132 -9.65 37.82 9.92
C PRO A 132 -10.05 38.81 11.00
N HIS A 133 -9.17 39.03 11.99
CA HIS A 133 -9.38 40.02 13.03
C HIS A 133 -9.68 41.36 12.37
N THR A 134 -10.88 41.90 12.57
CA THR A 134 -11.20 43.28 12.23
C THR A 134 -10.28 44.19 13.03
N ALA A 135 -9.44 44.93 12.32
CA ALA A 135 -8.58 45.99 12.85
C ALA A 135 -9.40 47.10 13.52
#